data_AF-A0A2N4X6S8-F1
#
_entry.id   AF-A0A2N4X6S8-F1
#
_cell.length_a   1.000
_cell.length_b   1.000
_cell.length_c   1.000
_cell.angle_alpha   90.00
_cell.angle_beta   90.00
_cell.angle_gamma   90.00
#
_symmetry.space_group_name_H-M   'P 1'
#
loop_
_entity.id
_entity.type
_entity.pdbx_description
1 polymer ?
#
loop_
_entity_poly.entity_id
_entity_poly.type
_entity_poly.pdbx_seq_one_letter_code
_entity_poly.pdbx_strand_id
1 'polypeptide(L)'
;MNTYTFIMEFRGGTYISQINANNLKEGLIDWCKNLDVSEIKYLGEKNKGELLSIIDSEIPTPINTVINVWHFSIGIKAGFLMVNIVKTDVT
;
A
#
# COMPACT_ATOMS: atom_id res chain seq x y z
N MET A 1 7.70 0.02 17.11
CA MET A 1 7.04 0.40 15.83
C MET A 1 8.04 0.10 14.73
N ASN A 2 7.60 -0.49 13.63
CA ASN A 2 8.45 -0.79 12.48
C ASN A 2 8.12 0.20 11.35
N THR A 3 9.11 0.52 10.53
CA THR A 3 8.90 1.30 9.29
C THR A 3 8.56 0.39 8.12
N TYR A 4 7.43 0.66 7.47
CA TYR A 4 6.98 0.00 6.25
C TYR A 4 7.04 0.99 5.09
N THR A 5 7.73 0.60 4.02
CA THR A 5 7.80 1.34 2.76
C THR A 5 6.83 0.70 1.78
N PHE A 6 5.89 1.48 1.27
CA PHE A 6 4.91 1.08 0.27
C PHE A 6 5.33 1.63 -1.08
N ILE A 7 5.51 0.75 -2.06
CA ILE A 7 5.84 1.07 -3.44
C ILE A 7 4.64 0.68 -4.28
N MET A 8 3.83 1.68 -4.64
CA MET A 8 2.59 1.50 -5.39
C MET A 8 2.79 1.84 -6.86
N GLU A 9 2.41 0.92 -7.73
CA GLU A 9 2.27 1.13 -9.16
C GLU A 9 0.79 1.37 -9.49
N PHE A 10 0.51 2.49 -10.17
CA PHE A 10 -0.82 2.81 -10.66
C PHE A 10 -0.75 3.58 -11.98
N ARG A 11 -1.37 3.03 -13.03
CA ARG A 11 -1.45 3.65 -14.38
C ARG A 11 -0.10 4.16 -14.92
N GLY A 12 0.96 3.41 -14.69
CA GLY A 12 2.31 3.72 -15.18
C GLY A 12 3.09 4.74 -14.33
N GLY A 13 2.53 5.18 -13.20
CA GLY A 13 3.25 5.94 -12.18
C GLY A 13 3.65 5.06 -11.00
N THR A 14 4.81 5.36 -10.41
CA THR A 14 5.32 4.77 -9.18
C THR A 14 5.20 5.79 -8.05
N TYR A 15 4.57 5.39 -6.95
CA TYR A 15 4.31 6.25 -5.79
C TYR A 15 4.82 5.56 -4.54
N ILE A 16 5.69 6.26 -3.80
CA ILE A 16 6.38 5.67 -2.65
C ILE A 16 6.05 6.49 -1.40
N SER A 17 5.65 5.80 -0.34
CA SER A 17 5.45 6.41 0.98
C SER A 17 5.86 5.46 2.09
N GLN A 18 6.09 6.01 3.28
CA GLN A 18 6.46 5.24 4.46
C GLN A 18 5.45 5.45 5.58
N ILE A 19 5.17 4.37 6.32
CA ILE A 19 4.29 4.35 7.49
C ILE A 19 4.99 3.63 8.62
N ASN A 20 4.94 4.21 9.82
CA ASN A 20 5.35 3.54 11.04
C ASN A 20 4.14 2.86 11.68
N ALA A 21 4.23 1.55 11.92
CA ALA A 21 3.13 0.77 12.51
C ALA A 21 3.67 -0.39 13.36
N ASN A 22 2.85 -0.97 14.25
CA ASN A 22 3.29 -2.08 15.09
C ASN A 22 3.37 -3.40 14.32
N ASN A 23 2.53 -3.55 13.29
CA ASN A 23 2.50 -4.73 12.43
C ASN A 23 2.08 -4.38 10.99
N LEU A 24 2.18 -5.36 10.08
CA LEU A 24 1.90 -5.20 8.67
C LEU A 24 0.45 -4.78 8.38
N LYS A 25 -0.52 -5.33 9.14
CA LYS A 25 -1.94 -5.06 8.92
C LYS A 25 -2.29 -3.62 9.29
N GLU A 26 -1.82 -3.17 10.44
CA GLU A 26 -1.94 -1.77 10.87
C GLU A 26 -1.26 -0.85 9.86
N GLY A 27 -0.03 -1.16 9.43
CA GLY A 27 0.69 -0.38 8.43
C GLY A 27 -0.05 -0.27 7.10
N LEU A 28 -0.69 -1.35 6.64
CA LEU A 28 -1.49 -1.35 5.41
C LEU A 28 -2.71 -0.44 5.49
N ILE A 29 -3.46 -0.52 6.60
CA ILE A 29 -4.63 0.32 6.83
C ILE A 29 -4.22 1.79 6.93
N ASP A 30 -3.18 2.08 7.69
CA ASP A 30 -2.70 3.46 7.89
C ASP A 30 -2.08 4.03 6.62
N TRP A 31 -1.40 3.23 5.81
CA TRP A 31 -0.96 3.62 4.47
C TRP A 31 -2.15 4.07 3.62
N CYS A 32 -3.21 3.27 3.55
CA CYS A 32 -4.38 3.62 2.75
C CYS A 32 -5.08 4.90 3.25
N LYS A 33 -5.16 5.10 4.56
CA LYS A 33 -5.72 6.34 5.15
C LYS A 33 -4.88 7.57 4.84
N ASN A 34 -3.56 7.44 4.88
CA ASN A 34 -2.62 8.54 4.69
C ASN A 34 -2.13 8.68 3.23
N LEU A 35 -2.64 7.87 2.30
CA LEU A 35 -2.30 7.98 0.89
C LEU A 35 -2.66 9.38 0.37
N ASP A 36 -1.66 10.16 0.00
CA ASP A 36 -1.84 11.46 -0.62
C ASP A 36 -2.18 11.25 -2.09
N VAL A 37 -3.46 11.43 -2.41
CA VAL A 37 -3.98 11.24 -3.76
C VAL A 37 -3.89 12.50 -4.61
N SER A 38 -3.48 13.64 -4.04
CA SER A 38 -3.39 14.91 -4.77
C SER A 38 -2.32 14.88 -5.88
N GLU A 39 -1.27 14.08 -5.70
CA GLU A 39 -0.18 13.90 -6.67
C GLU A 39 -0.40 12.70 -7.60
N ILE A 40 -1.48 11.92 -7.40
CA ILE A 40 -1.70 10.65 -8.09
C ILE A 40 -2.76 10.84 -9.17
N LYS A 41 -2.31 11.05 -10.41
CA LYS A 41 -3.19 11.26 -11.55
C LYS A 41 -4.22 10.12 -11.66
N TYR A 42 -5.50 10.47 -11.78
CA TYR A 42 -6.65 9.55 -11.87
C TYR A 42 -7.02 8.78 -10.60
N LEU A 43 -6.32 9.00 -9.49
CA LEU A 43 -6.70 8.49 -8.17
C LEU A 43 -7.13 9.70 -7.33
N GLY A 44 -8.43 9.84 -7.03
CA GLY A 44 -8.94 10.91 -6.17
C GLY A 44 -9.57 10.36 -4.89
N GLU A 45 -10.08 11.24 -4.03
CA GLU A 45 -10.67 10.87 -2.73
C GLU A 45 -11.78 9.82 -2.84
N LYS A 46 -12.60 9.85 -3.89
CA LYS A 46 -13.63 8.81 -4.13
C LYS A 46 -13.01 7.42 -4.32
N ASN A 47 -11.89 7.35 -5.04
CA ASN A 47 -11.17 6.09 -5.30
C ASN A 47 -10.43 5.62 -4.05
N LYS A 48 -9.90 6.56 -3.25
CA LYS A 48 -9.34 6.27 -1.92
C LYS A 48 -10.40 5.69 -0.97
N GLY A 49 -11.62 6.22 -1.00
CA GLY A 49 -12.74 5.68 -0.24
C GLY A 49 -13.12 4.25 -0.65
N GLU A 50 -13.11 3.95 -1.94
CA GLU A 50 -13.27 2.57 -2.46
C GLU A 50 -12.15 1.67 -1.94
N LEU A 51 -10.89 2.12 -2.05
CA LEU A 51 -9.72 1.37 -1.55
C LEU A 51 -9.83 1.08 -0.05
N LEU A 52 -10.22 2.06 0.77
CA LEU A 52 -10.42 1.88 2.21
C LEU A 52 -11.50 0.83 2.54
N SER A 53 -12.53 0.69 1.71
CA SER A 53 -13.61 -0.27 1.94
C SER A 53 -13.20 -1.74 1.73
N ILE A 54 -12.08 -1.98 1.04
CA ILE A 54 -11.60 -3.32 0.68
C ILE A 54 -10.26 -3.67 1.34
N ILE A 55 -9.46 -2.68 1.75
CA ILE A 55 -8.11 -2.90 2.30
C ILE A 55 -8.12 -3.67 3.63
N ASP A 56 -9.21 -3.59 4.39
CA ASP A 56 -9.34 -4.31 5.66
C ASP A 56 -9.49 -5.83 5.47
N SER A 57 -9.98 -6.29 4.31
CA SER A 57 -9.96 -7.72 3.95
C SER A 57 -8.67 -8.17 3.28
N GLU A 58 -7.80 -7.24 2.88
CA GLU A 58 -6.58 -7.56 2.14
C GLU A 58 -5.51 -8.20 3.04
N ILE A 59 -4.86 -9.25 2.53
CA ILE A 59 -3.77 -9.98 3.19
C ILE A 59 -2.58 -10.02 2.24
N PRO A 60 -1.58 -9.13 2.42
CA PRO A 60 -0.41 -9.11 1.56
C PRO A 60 0.33 -10.44 1.56
N THR A 61 0.66 -10.92 0.35
CA THR A 61 1.34 -12.19 0.15
C THR A 61 2.85 -12.02 0.37
N PRO A 62 3.50 -12.80 1.26
CA PRO A 62 4.95 -12.75 1.44
C PRO A 62 5.69 -13.14 0.16
N ILE A 63 6.80 -12.47 -0.16
CA ILE A 63 7.67 -12.88 -1.26
C ILE A 63 8.67 -13.93 -0.73
N ASN A 64 8.56 -15.16 -1.24
CA ASN A 64 9.24 -16.35 -0.68
C ASN A 64 10.76 -16.20 -0.47
N THR A 65 11.46 -15.51 -1.35
CA THR A 65 12.93 -15.42 -1.34
C THR A 65 13.45 -14.09 -0.78
N VAL A 66 12.56 -13.20 -0.34
CA VAL A 66 12.92 -11.86 0.13
C VAL A 66 12.29 -11.62 1.49
N ILE A 67 13.13 -11.58 2.52
CA ILE A 67 12.68 -11.33 3.90
C ILE A 67 12.02 -9.95 4.00
N ASN A 68 10.99 -9.84 4.85
CA ASN A 68 10.34 -8.56 5.14
C ASN A 68 9.72 -7.87 3.92
N VAL A 69 9.39 -8.62 2.87
CA VAL A 69 8.72 -8.09 1.68
C VAL A 69 7.43 -8.84 1.40
N TRP A 70 6.39 -8.06 1.11
CA TRP A 70 5.08 -8.55 0.74
C TRP A 70 4.59 -7.85 -0.53
N HIS A 71 3.64 -8.48 -1.21
CA HIS A 71 2.98 -7.94 -2.38
C HIS A 71 1.46 -8.11 -2.24
N PHE A 72 0.71 -7.12 -2.72
CA PHE A 72 -0.71 -7.31 -3.02
C PHE A 72 -1.09 -6.50 -4.24
N SER A 73 -2.24 -6.86 -4.81
CA SER A 73 -2.77 -6.22 -5.99
C SER A 73 -4.27 -6.06 -5.86
N ILE A 74 -4.79 -4.88 -6.18
CA ILE A 74 -6.19 -4.56 -5.92
C ILE A 74 -6.81 -3.79 -7.07
N GLY A 75 -7.97 -4.26 -7.52
CA GLY A 75 -8.77 -3.61 -8.54
C GLY A 75 -9.78 -2.66 -7.91
N ILE A 76 -9.79 -1.42 -8.38
CA ILE A 76 -10.82 -0.43 -8.09
C ILE A 76 -11.40 0.08 -9.42
N LYS A 77 -12.50 0.83 -9.38
CA LYS A 77 -13.10 1.42 -10.60
C LYS A 77 -12.11 2.25 -11.43
N ALA A 78 -11.16 2.91 -10.78
CA ALA A 78 -10.17 3.74 -11.46
C ALA A 78 -9.04 2.92 -12.12
N GLY A 79 -8.89 1.64 -11.83
CA GLY A 79 -7.86 0.78 -12.39
C GLY A 79 -7.29 -0.20 -11.38
N PHE A 80 -6.08 -0.67 -11.65
CA PHE A 80 -5.42 -1.69 -10.85
C PHE A 80 -4.22 -1.09 -10.14
N LEU A 81 -4.14 -1.31 -8.82
CA LEU A 81 -3.00 -0.95 -7.99
C LEU A 81 -2.18 -2.22 -7.75
N MET A 82 -0.88 -2.12 -7.87
CA MET A 82 0.06 -3.15 -7.42
C MET A 82 0.95 -2.53 -6.38
N VAL A 83 1.10 -3.18 -5.23
CA VAL A 83 1.82 -2.60 -4.10
C VAL A 83 2.80 -3.60 -3.55
N ASN A 84 4.08 -3.21 -3.55
CA ASN A 84 5.11 -3.91 -2.80
C ASN A 84 5.28 -3.21 -1.44
N ILE A 85 5.34 -4.00 -0.38
CA ILE A 85 5.51 -3.52 0.99
C ILE A 85 6.85 -4.06 1.49
N VAL A 86 7.73 -3.17 1.93
CA VAL A 86 9.03 -3.54 2.50
C VAL A 86 9.06 -3.06 3.95
N LYS A 87 9.23 -3.97 4.91
CA LYS A 87 9.57 -3.58 6.28
C LYS A 87 11.08 -3.24 6.30
N THR A 88 11.39 -1.96 6.46
CA THR A 88 12.76 -1.40 6.35
C THR A 88 13.39 -1.10 7.71
N ASP A 89 12.90 -1.72 8.78
CA ASP A 89 13.49 -1.55 10.10
C ASP A 89 14.92 -2.09 10.11
N VAL A 90 15.86 -1.28 10.60
CA VAL A 90 17.26 -1.66 10.75
C VAL A 90 17.34 -2.40 12.08
N THR A 91 17.68 -3.68 12.02
CA THR A 91 17.76 -4.55 13.22
C THR A 91 18.75 -3.98 14.23
#